data_AF-A0A2V7DC31-F1
#
_entry.id   AF-A0A2V7DC31-F1
#
_cell.length_a   1.000
_cell.length_b   1.000
_cell.length_c   1.000
_cell.angle_alpha   90.00
_cell.angle_beta   90.00
_cell.angle_gamma   90.00
#
_symmetry.space_group_name_H-M   'P 1'
#
loop_
_entity.id
_entity.type
_entity.pdbx_description
1 polymer ?
#
loop_
_entity_poly.entity_id
_entity_poly.type
_entity_poly.pdbx_seq_one_letter_code
_entity_poly.pdbx_strand_id
1 'polypeptide(L)'
;MEVSLLYGALTYRIEEILAESVDRAGGRYEVAMTGEGDGIANRIESTGTLREGRWAPLRSKSFFSVKGRESRADITYDYAARQVDYHFKGETFFLRRLRVVDDVVPMRDGSLVDDAISATLNYADQRWQPQADGSLVTHIVRRKIASNEGPDDVQARYRAELAPLTLRVAVDAETRKPIARFDLTRFSSWAKQNQPALITFGGDRRPERLSLPMILGTSVQISLKTG
;
A
#
# COMPACT_ATOMS: atom_id res chain seq x y z
N MET A 1 13.39 38.58 1.43
CA MET A 1 13.72 37.38 2.23
C MET A 1 12.81 36.27 1.75
N GLU A 2 13.27 35.48 0.78
CA GLU A 2 12.50 34.41 0.15
C GLU A 2 12.65 33.11 0.95
N VAL A 3 11.55 32.62 1.48
CA VAL A 3 11.42 31.25 1.98
C VAL A 3 10.37 30.57 1.12
N SER A 4 10.81 29.96 0.03
CA SER A 4 9.97 29.23 -0.92
C SER A 4 9.78 27.79 -0.45
N LEU A 5 8.87 27.59 0.52
CA LEU A 5 8.49 26.26 1.01
C LEU A 5 7.43 25.63 0.08
N LEU A 6 7.89 24.91 -0.95
CA LEU A 6 7.22 23.80 -1.67
C LEU A 6 5.69 23.89 -1.84
N TYR A 7 5.10 25.02 -2.24
CA TYR A 7 3.70 25.05 -2.67
C TYR A 7 3.57 24.46 -4.08
N GLY A 8 3.17 23.19 -4.18
CA GLY A 8 2.70 22.56 -5.45
C GLY A 8 3.77 22.03 -6.42
N ALA A 9 5.05 22.03 -6.06
CA ALA A 9 6.14 21.81 -7.03
C ALA A 9 6.57 20.34 -7.25
N LEU A 10 6.10 19.38 -6.45
CA LEU A 10 6.54 17.98 -6.54
C LEU A 10 5.34 17.05 -6.78
N THR A 11 5.06 16.82 -8.06
CA THR A 11 4.18 15.73 -8.50
C THR A 11 5.05 14.60 -9.04
N TYR A 12 5.09 13.49 -8.32
CA TYR A 12 5.80 12.31 -8.77
C TYR A 12 4.88 11.49 -9.67
N ARG A 13 5.38 11.13 -10.85
CA ARG A 13 4.70 10.21 -11.77
C ARG A 13 5.55 8.97 -11.90
N ILE A 14 4.95 7.82 -11.69
CA ILE A 14 5.58 6.52 -11.90
C ILE A 14 4.80 5.81 -12.99
N GLU A 15 5.52 5.31 -14.00
CA GLU A 15 5.00 4.28 -14.90
C GLU A 15 5.49 2.92 -14.41
N GLU A 16 4.54 2.02 -14.17
CA GLU A 16 4.87 0.70 -13.63
C GLU A 16 4.71 -0.38 -14.70
N ILE A 17 5.70 -1.29 -14.73
CA ILE A 17 5.68 -2.53 -15.50
C ILE A 17 5.27 -3.65 -14.56
N LEU A 18 4.24 -4.39 -14.96
CA LEU A 18 3.68 -5.52 -14.22
C LEU A 18 4.06 -6.83 -14.89
N ALA A 19 4.75 -7.71 -14.17
CA ALA A 19 4.89 -9.11 -14.50
C ALA A 19 3.98 -9.92 -13.56
N GLU A 20 2.94 -10.53 -14.10
CA GLU A 20 1.92 -11.23 -13.33
C GLU A 20 1.75 -12.67 -13.83
N SER A 21 1.75 -13.62 -12.88
CA SER A 21 1.36 -15.01 -13.09
C SER A 21 0.30 -15.38 -12.04
N VAL A 22 -0.96 -15.52 -12.46
CA VAL A 22 -2.08 -15.92 -11.58
C VAL A 22 -2.69 -17.21 -12.10
N ASP A 23 -2.33 -18.33 -11.49
CA ASP A 23 -2.97 -19.62 -11.71
C ASP A 23 -4.23 -19.71 -10.84
N ARG A 24 -5.37 -19.30 -11.43
CA ARG A 24 -6.67 -19.33 -10.75
C ARG A 24 -7.14 -20.76 -10.45
N ALA A 25 -6.75 -21.75 -11.26
CA ALA A 25 -7.18 -23.13 -11.10
C ALA A 25 -6.34 -23.84 -10.03
N GLY A 26 -5.01 -23.65 -10.06
CA GLY A 26 -4.09 -24.15 -9.03
C GLY A 26 -4.06 -23.29 -7.76
N GLY A 27 -4.73 -22.14 -7.76
CA GLY A 27 -4.90 -21.27 -6.60
C GLY A 27 -3.58 -20.65 -6.15
N ARG A 28 -2.74 -20.16 -7.08
CA ARG A 28 -1.46 -19.51 -6.76
C ARG A 28 -1.27 -18.23 -7.55
N TYR A 29 -0.55 -17.28 -6.98
CA TYR A 29 -0.11 -16.10 -7.70
C TYR A 29 1.34 -15.73 -7.38
N GLU A 30 1.98 -15.14 -8.37
CA GLU A 30 3.28 -14.48 -8.28
C GLU A 30 3.22 -13.20 -9.12
N VAL A 31 3.50 -12.07 -8.48
CA VAL A 31 3.44 -10.76 -9.11
C VAL A 31 4.68 -9.98 -8.75
N ALA A 32 5.31 -9.40 -9.76
CA ALA A 32 6.36 -8.40 -9.60
C ALA A 32 5.95 -7.13 -10.34
N MET A 33 6.11 -6.00 -9.69
CA MET A 33 5.77 -4.69 -10.21
C MET A 33 6.94 -3.77 -9.97
N THR A 34 7.42 -3.11 -11.03
CA THR A 34 8.54 -2.17 -10.94
C THR A 34 8.16 -0.88 -11.63
N GLY A 35 8.47 0.25 -11.01
CA GLY A 35 8.25 1.55 -11.61
C GLY A 35 9.40 2.50 -11.35
N GLU A 36 9.60 3.40 -12.30
CA GLU A 36 10.59 4.47 -12.20
C GLU A 36 9.97 5.76 -12.74
N GLY A 37 10.38 6.89 -12.16
CA GLY A 37 9.91 8.22 -12.51
C GLY A 37 10.89 9.29 -12.00
N ASP A 38 10.55 10.56 -12.16
CA ASP A 38 11.44 11.68 -11.77
C ASP A 38 11.76 11.67 -10.26
N GLY A 39 12.89 11.05 -9.94
CA GLY A 39 13.35 10.88 -8.57
C GLY A 39 12.43 10.01 -7.73
N ILE A 40 11.73 9.06 -8.34
CA ILE A 40 10.97 8.04 -7.62
C ILE A 40 11.22 6.69 -8.28
N ALA A 41 11.40 5.66 -7.47
CA ALA A 41 11.51 4.29 -7.95
C ALA A 41 10.78 3.36 -6.97
N ASN A 42 10.14 2.33 -7.48
CA ASN A 42 9.51 1.31 -6.66
C ASN A 42 9.67 -0.09 -7.25
N ARG A 43 9.65 -1.07 -6.36
CA ARG A 43 9.55 -2.49 -6.69
C ARG A 43 8.68 -3.15 -5.64
N ILE A 44 7.67 -3.88 -6.08
CA ILE A 44 6.82 -4.71 -5.22
C ILE A 44 6.84 -6.12 -5.79
N GLU A 45 7.06 -7.09 -4.93
CA GLU A 45 6.94 -8.51 -5.25
C GLU A 45 5.99 -9.13 -4.25
N SER A 46 5.05 -9.93 -4.72
CA SER A 46 4.14 -10.67 -3.87
C SER A 46 3.89 -12.05 -4.43
N THR A 47 3.90 -13.03 -3.55
CA THR A 47 3.50 -14.41 -3.85
C THR A 47 2.44 -14.82 -2.86
N GLY A 48 1.50 -15.65 -3.30
CA GLY A 48 0.46 -16.13 -2.41
C GLY A 48 -0.38 -17.25 -2.99
N THR A 49 -1.42 -17.61 -2.24
CA THR A 49 -2.29 -18.74 -2.54
C THR A 49 -3.75 -18.35 -2.41
N LEU A 50 -4.64 -19.07 -3.08
CA LEU A 50 -6.06 -19.02 -2.81
C LEU A 50 -6.34 -19.84 -1.54
N ARG A 51 -6.86 -19.19 -0.51
CA ARG A 51 -7.23 -19.81 0.77
C ARG A 51 -8.63 -19.34 1.16
N GLU A 52 -9.49 -20.28 1.51
CA GLU A 52 -10.85 -19.99 2.01
C GLU A 52 -11.62 -19.03 1.08
N GLY A 53 -11.43 -19.20 -0.24
CA GLY A 53 -12.10 -18.39 -1.27
C GLY A 53 -11.47 -17.02 -1.56
N ARG A 54 -10.36 -16.65 -0.90
CA ARG A 54 -9.63 -15.37 -1.10
C ARG A 54 -8.18 -15.59 -1.45
N TRP A 55 -7.61 -14.66 -2.21
CA TRP A 55 -6.16 -14.56 -2.36
C TRP A 55 -5.54 -14.12 -1.05
N ALA A 56 -4.52 -14.85 -0.62
CA ALA A 56 -3.84 -14.68 0.66
C ALA A 56 -2.33 -14.61 0.41
N PRO A 57 -1.65 -13.51 0.78
CA PRO A 57 -0.22 -13.37 0.56
C PRO A 57 0.56 -14.35 1.43
N LEU A 58 1.62 -14.93 0.89
CA LEU A 58 2.58 -15.76 1.64
C LEU A 58 3.88 -15.00 1.88
N ARG A 59 4.33 -14.22 0.88
CA ARG A 59 5.50 -13.33 0.99
C ARG A 59 5.27 -12.05 0.21
N SER A 60 5.73 -10.94 0.78
CA SER A 60 5.70 -9.63 0.13
C SER A 60 7.03 -8.93 0.34
N LYS A 61 7.64 -8.44 -0.74
CA LYS A 61 8.82 -7.58 -0.68
C LYS A 61 8.48 -6.26 -1.33
N SER A 62 8.89 -5.17 -0.70
CA SER A 62 8.72 -3.85 -1.28
C SER A 62 9.97 -3.01 -1.11
N PHE A 63 10.26 -2.21 -2.13
CA PHE A 63 11.26 -1.18 -2.16
C PHE A 63 10.61 0.08 -2.74
N PHE A 64 10.85 1.21 -2.10
CA PHE A 64 10.46 2.52 -2.58
C PHE A 64 11.62 3.49 -2.34
N SER A 65 11.91 4.33 -3.32
CA SER A 65 12.86 5.43 -3.20
C SER A 65 12.19 6.72 -3.65
N VAL A 66 12.27 7.77 -2.85
CA VAL A 66 11.77 9.10 -3.21
C VAL A 66 12.88 10.12 -3.00
N LYS A 67 13.33 10.75 -4.09
CA LYS A 67 14.52 11.59 -4.18
C LYS A 67 15.74 10.96 -3.48
N GLY A 68 15.92 9.65 -3.62
CA GLY A 68 17.04 8.90 -3.00
C GLY A 68 16.84 8.56 -1.53
N ARG A 69 15.65 8.75 -0.96
CA ARG A 69 15.30 8.30 0.40
C ARG A 69 14.62 6.96 0.28
N GLU A 70 15.22 5.94 0.86
CA GLU A 70 14.80 4.57 0.65
C GLU A 70 13.89 4.06 1.76
N SER A 71 12.98 3.18 1.38
CA SER A 71 12.09 2.44 2.25
C SER A 71 11.94 1.02 1.71
N ARG A 72 12.15 0.02 2.57
CA ARG A 72 12.12 -1.40 2.22
C ARG A 72 11.33 -2.18 3.24
N ALA A 73 10.57 -3.16 2.79
CA ALA A 73 9.92 -4.14 3.65
C ALA A 73 10.07 -5.56 3.09
N ASP A 74 10.25 -6.53 3.98
CA ASP A 74 10.17 -7.96 3.72
C ASP A 74 9.18 -8.57 4.73
N ILE A 75 8.15 -9.23 4.21
CA ILE A 75 7.00 -9.66 4.98
C ILE A 75 6.71 -11.12 4.64
N THR A 76 6.62 -11.96 5.67
CA THR A 76 6.18 -13.36 5.53
C THR A 76 4.91 -13.58 6.33
N TYR A 77 3.95 -14.29 5.72
CA TYR A 77 2.65 -14.58 6.30
C TYR A 77 2.55 -16.07 6.59
N ASP A 78 2.66 -16.45 7.86
CA ASP A 78 2.45 -17.83 8.30
C ASP A 78 1.03 -18.00 8.81
N TYR A 79 0.14 -18.50 7.96
CA TYR A 79 -1.24 -18.77 8.35
C TYR A 79 -1.42 -20.01 9.23
N ALA A 80 -0.43 -20.92 9.29
CA ALA A 80 -0.49 -22.08 10.17
C ALA A 80 -0.15 -21.67 11.61
N ALA A 81 0.92 -20.89 11.79
CA ALA A 81 1.28 -20.27 13.07
C ALA A 81 0.43 -19.03 13.42
N ARG A 82 -0.31 -18.50 12.44
CA ARG A 82 -1.12 -17.27 12.51
C ARG A 82 -0.28 -16.07 12.90
N GLN A 83 0.81 -15.85 12.17
CA GLN A 83 1.79 -14.81 12.43
C GLN A 83 2.22 -14.13 11.14
N VAL A 84 2.52 -12.83 11.23
CA VAL A 84 3.15 -12.05 10.18
C VAL A 84 4.53 -11.63 10.65
N ASP A 85 5.57 -12.15 10.03
CA ASP A 85 6.94 -11.66 10.22
C ASP A 85 7.10 -10.39 9.39
N TYR A 86 7.49 -9.29 10.04
CA TYR A 86 7.58 -7.98 9.42
C TYR A 86 8.95 -7.35 9.68
N HIS A 87 9.72 -7.24 8.60
CA HIS A 87 11.00 -6.56 8.57
C HIS A 87 10.88 -5.29 7.73
N PHE A 88 11.18 -4.15 8.32
CA PHE A 88 11.08 -2.86 7.66
C PHE A 88 12.28 -1.98 7.97
N LYS A 89 12.76 -1.27 6.96
CA LYS A 89 13.78 -0.24 7.08
C LYS A 89 13.45 0.91 6.15
N GLY A 90 13.30 2.12 6.69
CA GLY A 90 13.06 3.30 5.87
C GLY A 90 13.68 4.58 6.43
N GLU A 91 13.98 5.52 5.55
CA GLU A 91 14.49 6.85 5.89
C GLU A 91 13.35 7.87 5.99
N THR A 92 13.42 8.77 6.96
CA THR A 92 12.61 9.98 6.96
C THR A 92 13.07 10.92 5.86
N PHE A 93 12.17 11.77 5.34
CA PHE A 93 12.45 12.48 4.10
C PHE A 93 13.47 13.62 4.25
N PHE A 94 13.30 14.48 5.27
CA PHE A 94 14.12 15.70 5.43
C PHE A 94 15.43 15.40 6.14
N LEU A 95 15.37 14.70 7.27
CA LEU A 95 16.50 14.45 8.16
C LEU A 95 17.17 13.10 7.94
N ARG A 96 16.64 12.27 7.02
CA ARG A 96 17.17 10.93 6.70
C ARG A 96 17.38 10.04 7.94
N ARG A 97 16.52 10.20 8.93
CA ARG A 97 16.57 9.39 10.15
C ARG A 97 16.02 8.01 9.84
N LEU A 98 16.60 7.00 10.49
CA LEU A 98 16.26 5.62 10.20
C LEU A 98 15.09 5.14 11.06
N ARG A 99 14.10 4.52 10.41
CA ARG A 99 13.01 3.78 11.03
C ARG A 99 13.20 2.30 10.73
N VAL A 100 13.47 1.49 11.76
CA VAL A 100 13.67 0.05 11.63
C VAL A 100 12.65 -0.70 12.47
N VAL A 101 12.07 -1.75 11.90
CA VAL A 101 11.17 -2.68 12.58
C VAL A 101 11.61 -4.09 12.24
N ASP A 102 11.79 -4.90 13.27
CA ASP A 102 11.90 -6.35 13.17
C ASP A 102 10.94 -6.90 14.22
N ASP A 103 9.77 -7.37 13.79
CA ASP A 103 8.69 -7.75 14.70
C ASP A 103 7.81 -8.84 14.10
N VAL A 104 7.12 -9.58 14.99
CA VAL A 104 6.18 -10.64 14.61
C VAL A 104 4.79 -10.26 15.13
N VAL A 105 3.81 -10.19 14.23
CA VAL A 105 2.45 -9.75 14.57
C VAL A 105 1.48 -10.93 14.54
N PRO A 106 0.73 -11.20 15.62
CA PRO A 106 -0.26 -12.27 15.62
C PRO A 106 -1.47 -11.92 14.74
N MET A 107 -1.95 -12.89 13.98
CA MET A 107 -3.20 -12.85 13.23
C MET A 107 -4.36 -13.37 14.09
N ARG A 108 -5.33 -12.51 14.39
CA ARG A 108 -6.54 -12.95 15.12
C ARG A 108 -7.41 -13.85 14.23
N ASP A 109 -8.24 -14.68 14.83
CA ASP A 109 -9.10 -15.60 14.09
C ASP A 109 -10.05 -14.80 13.20
N GLY A 110 -10.20 -15.24 11.95
CA GLY A 110 -11.00 -14.54 10.96
C GLY A 110 -10.42 -13.20 10.49
N SER A 111 -9.17 -12.85 10.86
CA SER A 111 -8.53 -11.65 10.33
C SER A 111 -8.26 -11.82 8.84
N LEU A 112 -8.90 -10.99 8.03
CA LEU A 112 -8.51 -10.79 6.65
C LEU A 112 -7.21 -9.98 6.67
N VAL A 113 -6.13 -10.55 6.13
CA VAL A 113 -4.84 -9.87 6.01
C VAL A 113 -4.41 -9.93 4.56
N ASP A 114 -4.18 -8.76 3.98
CA ASP A 114 -3.79 -8.58 2.59
C ASP A 114 -2.49 -7.76 2.50
N ASP A 115 -1.79 -7.91 1.38
CA ASP A 115 -0.87 -6.90 0.89
C ASP A 115 -1.51 -6.13 -0.28
N ALA A 116 -0.78 -5.20 -0.90
CA ALA A 116 -1.32 -4.42 -2.01
C ALA A 116 -1.74 -5.29 -3.22
N ILE A 117 -1.03 -6.40 -3.46
CA ILE A 117 -1.28 -7.29 -4.60
C ILE A 117 -2.48 -8.20 -4.29
N SER A 118 -2.51 -8.87 -3.15
CA SER A 118 -3.63 -9.74 -2.79
C SER A 118 -4.93 -8.95 -2.64
N ALA A 119 -4.89 -7.73 -2.10
CA ALA A 119 -6.03 -6.81 -2.06
C ALA A 119 -6.54 -6.49 -3.47
N THR A 120 -5.63 -6.19 -4.40
CA THR A 120 -5.95 -5.92 -5.81
C THR A 120 -6.59 -7.14 -6.49
N LEU A 121 -6.00 -8.32 -6.32
CA LEU A 121 -6.53 -9.58 -6.86
C LEU A 121 -7.89 -9.92 -6.26
N ASN A 122 -8.07 -9.73 -4.95
CA ASN A 122 -9.33 -9.98 -4.27
C ASN A 122 -10.44 -9.04 -4.76
N TYR A 123 -10.13 -7.77 -5.04
CA TYR A 123 -11.10 -6.86 -5.63
C TYR A 123 -11.42 -7.21 -7.09
N ALA A 124 -10.40 -7.52 -7.90
CA ALA A 124 -10.54 -7.84 -9.31
C ALA A 124 -11.35 -9.12 -9.53
N ASP A 125 -11.01 -10.19 -8.82
CA ASP A 125 -11.69 -11.48 -8.89
C ASP A 125 -12.99 -11.52 -8.05
N GLN A 126 -13.42 -10.39 -7.48
CA GLN A 126 -14.66 -10.25 -6.69
C GLN A 126 -14.72 -11.17 -5.46
N ARG A 127 -13.55 -11.48 -4.89
CA ARG A 127 -13.39 -12.28 -3.67
C ARG A 127 -13.40 -11.42 -2.41
N TRP A 128 -13.34 -10.09 -2.57
CA TRP A 128 -13.49 -9.15 -1.48
C TRP A 128 -14.96 -8.87 -1.16
N GLN A 129 -15.48 -9.58 -0.15
CA GLN A 129 -16.85 -9.39 0.29
C GLN A 129 -17.04 -8.02 0.94
N PRO A 130 -18.05 -7.23 0.53
CA PRO A 130 -18.36 -5.96 1.16
C PRO A 130 -19.04 -6.15 2.52
N GLN A 131 -18.80 -5.19 3.39
CA GLN A 131 -19.54 -5.01 4.64
C GLN A 131 -20.98 -4.54 4.34
N ALA A 132 -21.83 -4.51 5.37
CA ALA A 132 -23.22 -4.06 5.24
C ALA A 132 -23.36 -2.62 4.70
N ASP A 133 -22.37 -1.75 4.96
CA ASP A 133 -22.30 -0.38 4.45
C ASP A 133 -21.66 -0.27 3.04
N GLY A 134 -21.36 -1.40 2.41
CA GLY A 134 -20.70 -1.48 1.10
C GLY A 134 -19.19 -1.28 1.13
N SER A 135 -18.58 -1.03 2.30
CA SER A 135 -17.13 -0.88 2.42
C SER A 135 -16.40 -2.21 2.27
N LEU A 136 -15.21 -2.19 1.68
CA LEU A 136 -14.31 -3.33 1.62
C LEU A 136 -13.26 -3.19 2.72
N VAL A 137 -13.17 -4.16 3.62
CA VAL A 137 -12.26 -4.11 4.78
C VAL A 137 -11.29 -5.28 4.74
N THR A 138 -10.02 -4.99 5.00
CA THR A 138 -8.95 -5.96 5.26
C THR A 138 -7.99 -5.36 6.29
N HIS A 139 -6.99 -6.12 6.72
CA HIS A 139 -5.88 -5.61 7.51
C HIS A 139 -4.61 -5.69 6.69
N ILE A 140 -3.72 -4.72 6.92
CA ILE A 140 -2.37 -4.78 6.40
C ILE A 140 -1.40 -4.65 7.55
N VAL A 141 -0.26 -5.33 7.45
CA VAL A 141 0.82 -5.16 8.41
C VAL A 141 1.56 -3.85 8.11
N ARG A 142 1.92 -3.13 9.15
CA ARG A 142 2.74 -1.92 9.06
C ARG A 142 3.52 -1.69 10.34
N ARG A 143 4.51 -0.80 10.28
CA ARG A 143 5.02 -0.13 11.47
C ARG A 143 3.90 0.59 12.22
N LYS A 144 3.83 0.39 13.53
CA LYS A 144 2.95 1.14 14.43
C LYS A 144 3.40 2.59 14.50
N ILE A 145 2.48 3.49 14.19
CA ILE A 145 2.71 4.95 14.17
C ILE A 145 2.15 5.53 15.47
N ALA A 146 2.96 6.29 16.22
CA ALA A 146 2.44 7.00 17.38
C ALA A 146 1.56 8.18 16.93
N SER A 147 0.52 8.50 17.70
CA SER A 147 -0.46 9.55 17.33
C SER A 147 0.15 10.95 17.19
N ASN A 148 1.29 11.19 17.82
CA ASN A 148 2.05 12.43 17.78
C ASN A 148 3.33 12.35 16.94
N GLU A 149 3.54 11.27 16.17
CA GLU A 149 4.74 11.11 15.36
C GLU A 149 4.69 11.99 14.10
N GLY A 150 5.61 12.94 14.00
CA GLY A 150 5.79 13.77 12.82
C GLY A 150 6.55 13.08 11.66
N PRO A 151 6.72 13.78 10.53
CA PRO A 151 7.35 13.24 9.33
C PRO A 151 8.81 12.75 9.54
N ASP A 152 9.54 13.38 10.45
CA ASP A 152 10.95 13.10 10.77
C ASP A 152 11.18 12.59 12.21
N ASP A 153 10.11 12.31 12.94
CA ASP A 153 10.23 11.74 14.28
C ASP A 153 10.60 10.25 14.20
N VAL A 154 11.46 9.83 15.11
CA VAL A 154 11.87 8.43 15.27
C VAL A 154 11.64 7.95 16.68
N GLN A 155 11.17 6.72 16.83
CA GLN A 155 11.03 6.07 18.13
C GLN A 155 12.29 5.27 18.45
N ALA A 156 12.62 5.15 19.73
CA ALA A 156 13.76 4.33 20.17
C ALA A 156 13.59 2.85 19.78
N ARG A 157 12.36 2.36 19.79
CA ARG A 157 11.99 1.02 19.34
C ARG A 157 10.64 1.06 18.67
N TYR A 158 10.57 0.56 17.45
CA TYR A 158 9.30 0.39 16.77
C TYR A 158 8.72 -1.01 16.99
N ARG A 159 7.39 -1.08 16.84
CA ARG A 159 6.60 -2.30 16.77
C ARG A 159 5.85 -2.34 15.45
N ALA A 160 5.45 -3.52 15.02
CA ALA A 160 4.50 -3.69 13.94
C ALA A 160 3.07 -3.85 14.49
N GLU A 161 2.08 -3.63 13.62
CA GLU A 161 0.67 -3.87 13.91
C GLU A 161 -0.08 -4.28 12.64
N LEU A 162 -1.18 -5.00 12.82
CA LEU A 162 -2.21 -5.17 11.78
C LEU A 162 -3.16 -3.98 11.87
N ALA A 163 -3.12 -3.11 10.87
CA ALA A 163 -3.99 -1.94 10.79
C ALA A 163 -5.10 -2.16 9.75
N PRO A 164 -6.34 -1.74 10.04
CA PRO A 164 -7.42 -1.87 9.09
C PRO A 164 -7.17 -0.96 7.88
N LEU A 165 -7.37 -1.52 6.68
CA LEU A 165 -7.53 -0.82 5.43
C LEU A 165 -9.00 -0.92 5.02
N THR A 166 -9.64 0.24 4.89
CA THR A 166 -11.04 0.35 4.46
C THR A 166 -11.09 1.07 3.13
N LEU A 167 -11.59 0.40 2.10
CA LEU A 167 -11.86 0.99 0.80
C LEU A 167 -13.36 1.31 0.70
N ARG A 168 -13.67 2.56 0.38
CA ARG A 168 -15.04 2.98 0.02
C ARG A 168 -15.14 3.07 -1.48
N VAL A 169 -15.79 2.07 -2.08
CA VAL A 169 -15.97 2.00 -3.53
C VAL A 169 -17.15 2.86 -3.94
N ALA A 170 -16.98 3.62 -5.01
CA ALA A 170 -18.01 4.42 -5.66
C ALA A 170 -17.80 4.39 -7.18
N VAL A 171 -18.71 5.02 -7.91
CA VAL A 171 -18.54 5.29 -9.34
C VAL A 171 -18.25 6.76 -9.50
N ASP A 172 -17.19 7.09 -10.21
CA ASP A 172 -16.84 8.47 -10.54
C ASP A 172 -17.92 9.08 -11.45
N ALA A 173 -18.37 10.29 -11.13
CA ALA A 173 -19.51 10.89 -11.82
C ALA A 173 -19.19 11.29 -13.27
N GLU A 174 -17.96 11.74 -13.52
CA GLU A 174 -17.49 12.23 -14.82
C GLU A 174 -17.06 11.09 -15.73
N THR A 175 -16.15 10.24 -15.24
CA THR A 175 -15.55 9.16 -16.03
C THR A 175 -16.38 7.87 -16.03
N ARG A 176 -17.36 7.76 -15.13
CA ARG A 176 -18.17 6.54 -14.89
C ARG A 176 -17.34 5.31 -14.50
N LYS A 177 -16.05 5.48 -14.18
CA LYS A 177 -15.16 4.42 -13.74
C LYS A 177 -15.37 4.10 -12.25
N PRO A 178 -15.15 2.84 -11.82
CA PRO A 178 -15.09 2.53 -10.40
C PRO A 178 -13.91 3.27 -9.75
N ILE A 179 -14.15 3.80 -8.55
CA ILE A 179 -13.13 4.45 -7.73
C ILE A 179 -13.20 3.94 -6.29
N ALA A 180 -12.07 3.89 -5.60
CA ALA A 180 -12.01 3.61 -4.16
C ALA A 180 -11.29 4.75 -3.42
N ARG A 181 -11.84 5.14 -2.28
CA ARG A 181 -11.18 6.06 -1.34
C ARG A 181 -10.72 5.32 -0.09
N PHE A 182 -9.53 5.67 0.40
CA PHE A 182 -8.99 5.13 1.64
C PHE A 182 -8.16 6.16 2.41
N ASP A 183 -8.06 5.95 3.72
CA ASP A 183 -7.28 6.80 4.62
C ASP A 183 -5.80 6.41 4.60
N LEU A 184 -4.95 7.26 4.02
CA LEU A 184 -3.50 7.07 3.90
C LEU A 184 -2.72 7.54 5.14
N THR A 185 -3.38 8.14 6.13
CA THR A 185 -2.71 8.60 7.36
C THR A 185 -2.36 7.46 8.31
N ARG A 186 -3.16 6.39 8.29
CA ARG A 186 -2.69 5.04 8.60
C ARG A 186 -1.69 4.71 7.49
N PHE A 187 -0.58 4.01 7.62
CA PHE A 187 0.37 3.75 6.49
C PHE A 187 1.39 4.85 6.15
N SER A 188 1.08 6.16 6.15
CA SER A 188 2.11 7.19 5.86
C SER A 188 2.03 8.43 6.75
N SER A 189 3.15 8.80 7.39
CA SER A 189 3.30 10.06 8.12
C SER A 189 3.33 11.30 7.20
N TRP A 190 3.41 11.07 5.88
CA TRP A 190 3.37 12.11 4.86
C TRP A 190 1.98 12.31 4.28
N ALA A 191 1.03 11.44 4.58
CA ALA A 191 -0.32 11.58 4.07
C ALA A 191 -0.97 12.86 4.58
N LYS A 192 -1.69 13.52 3.69
CA LYS A 192 -2.43 14.72 4.05
C LYS A 192 -3.65 14.34 4.88
N GLN A 193 -3.75 14.91 6.08
CA GLN A 193 -4.94 14.75 6.91
C GLN A 193 -6.18 15.28 6.16
N ASN A 194 -7.32 14.59 6.33
CA ASN A 194 -8.61 14.93 5.74
C ASN A 194 -8.69 14.85 4.20
N GLN A 195 -7.66 14.34 3.52
CA GLN A 195 -7.72 14.09 2.07
C GLN A 195 -7.42 12.61 1.80
N PRO A 196 -8.44 11.77 1.60
CA PRO A 196 -8.22 10.35 1.35
C PRO A 196 -7.46 10.14 0.04
N ALA A 197 -6.67 9.08 0.00
CA ALA A 197 -6.12 8.57 -1.24
C ALA A 197 -7.25 8.05 -2.14
N LEU A 198 -7.02 8.11 -3.44
CA LEU A 198 -7.97 7.72 -4.47
C LEU A 198 -7.34 6.68 -5.39
N ILE A 199 -8.05 5.60 -5.63
CA ILE A 199 -7.74 4.59 -6.65
C ILE A 199 -8.81 4.70 -7.73
N THR A 200 -8.40 4.76 -8.99
CA THR A 200 -9.27 4.60 -10.16
C THR A 200 -9.02 3.23 -10.76
N PHE A 201 -10.09 2.48 -11.00
CA PHE A 201 -9.99 1.14 -11.57
C PHE A 201 -10.41 1.12 -13.03
N GLY A 202 -9.82 0.18 -13.78
CA GLY A 202 -10.21 -0.16 -15.14
C GLY A 202 -11.44 -1.04 -15.20
N GLY A 203 -11.84 -1.40 -16.42
CA GLY A 203 -13.00 -2.26 -16.68
C GLY A 203 -12.85 -3.68 -16.11
N ASP A 204 -11.61 -4.13 -15.94
CA ASP A 204 -11.22 -5.39 -15.32
C ASP A 204 -11.09 -5.30 -13.78
N ARG A 205 -11.48 -4.16 -13.20
CA ARG A 205 -11.37 -3.84 -11.77
C ARG A 205 -9.92 -3.81 -11.25
N ARG A 206 -8.92 -3.74 -12.13
CA ARG A 206 -7.52 -3.49 -11.73
C ARG A 206 -7.29 -1.99 -11.53
N PRO A 207 -6.45 -1.58 -10.57
CA PRO A 207 -6.05 -0.18 -10.46
C PRO A 207 -5.37 0.27 -11.76
N GLU A 208 -5.82 1.38 -12.33
CA GLU A 208 -5.18 2.07 -13.46
C GLU A 208 -4.40 3.28 -12.98
N ARG A 209 -4.93 3.95 -11.93
CA ARG A 209 -4.35 5.18 -11.39
C ARG A 209 -4.53 5.26 -9.89
N LEU A 210 -3.49 5.69 -9.20
CA LEU A 210 -3.56 6.08 -7.80
C LEU A 210 -3.18 7.55 -7.66
N SER A 211 -3.95 8.28 -6.85
CA SER A 211 -3.68 9.65 -6.44
C SER A 211 -3.57 9.67 -4.93
N LEU A 212 -2.36 9.98 -4.44
CA LEU A 212 -2.01 9.93 -3.03
C LEU A 212 -1.64 11.35 -2.54
N PRO A 213 -2.59 12.09 -1.92
CA PRO A 213 -2.32 13.43 -1.40
C PRO A 213 -1.35 13.39 -0.21
N MET A 214 -0.35 14.27 -0.24
CA MET A 214 0.69 14.36 0.78
C MET A 214 0.70 15.75 1.43
N ILE A 215 1.35 15.86 2.59
CA ILE A 215 1.60 17.14 3.27
C ILE A 215 2.47 18.06 2.40
N LEU A 216 2.57 19.33 2.81
CA LEU A 216 3.38 20.34 2.13
C LEU A 216 3.02 20.52 0.64
N GLY A 217 1.73 20.39 0.31
CA GLY A 217 1.25 20.62 -1.06
C GLY A 217 1.78 19.63 -2.11
N THR A 218 2.29 18.47 -1.70
CA THR A 218 2.83 17.44 -2.60
C THR A 218 1.81 16.34 -2.89
N SER A 219 2.02 15.57 -3.97
CA SER A 219 1.23 14.37 -4.24
C SER A 219 2.05 13.32 -5.00
N VAL A 220 1.69 12.05 -4.80
CA VAL A 220 2.21 10.94 -5.61
C VAL A 220 1.09 10.48 -6.55
N GLN A 221 1.41 10.42 -7.84
CA GLN A 221 0.53 9.92 -8.88
C GLN A 221 1.17 8.66 -9.47
N ILE A 222 0.46 7.54 -9.38
CA ILE A 222 0.93 6.27 -9.93
C ILE A 222 0.01 5.91 -11.09
N SER A 223 0.59 5.57 -12.23
CA SER A 223 -0.14 5.07 -13.40
C SER A 223 0.34 3.68 -13.72
N LEU A 224 -0.59 2.75 -13.70
CA LEU A 224 -0.34 1.33 -13.97
C LEU A 224 -0.68 1.07 -15.43
N LYS A 225 0.28 0.55 -16.19
CA LYS A 225 0.04 0.05 -17.54
C LYS A 225 -0.09 -1.47 -17.43
N THR A 226 -1.29 -1.98 -17.67
CA THR A 226 -1.46 -3.41 -17.98
C THR A 226 -0.87 -3.64 -19.37
N GLY A 227 0.13 -4.53 -19.44
CA GLY A 227 0.70 -5.02 -20.70
C GLY A 227 -0.27 -5.89 -21.48
#